data_AF-A0A958J6S8-F1
#
_entry.id   AF-A0A958J6S8-F1
#
_cell.length_a   1.000
_cell.length_b   1.000
_cell.length_c   1.000
_cell.angle_alpha   90.00
_cell.angle_beta   90.00
_cell.angle_gamma   90.00
#
_symmetry.space_group_name_H-M   'P 1'
#
loop_
_entity.id
_entity.type
_entity.pdbx_description
1 polymer ?
#
loop_
_entity_poly.entity_id
_entity_poly.type
_entity_poly.pdbx_seq_one_letter_code
_entity_poly.pdbx_strand_id
1 'polypeptide(L)'
;GPVLFKQQRIGQFGQPFTFFKFRSMEDGCDDLIHQRYVEKLIKGENHAANLGSDAHPVYKIQSDPRVTAVGNILRKTSLDELPQFLNVLGGAMSLVGPRPPIPYEVENYKNWHLRRILEVKPGITGLWQIYGRSRTTFDDMVR
;
A
#
# COMPACT_ATOMS: atom_id res chain seq x y z
N GLY A 1 13.64 11.85 -12.07
CA GLY A 1 12.18 11.79 -12.28
C GLY A 1 11.44 12.86 -11.50
N PRO A 2 10.14 13.05 -11.74
CA PRO A 2 9.32 14.06 -11.07
C PRO A 2 9.12 13.76 -9.58
N VAL A 3 9.01 14.83 -8.76
CA VAL A 3 8.85 14.75 -7.30
C VAL A 3 7.52 14.11 -6.90
N LEU A 4 6.45 14.40 -7.64
CA LEU A 4 5.15 13.76 -7.45
C LEU A 4 5.09 12.45 -8.25
N PHE A 5 4.80 11.37 -7.54
CA PHE A 5 4.45 10.10 -8.12
C PHE A 5 2.92 9.99 -8.21
N LYS A 6 2.44 9.50 -9.36
CA LYS A 6 1.02 9.32 -9.66
C LYS A 6 0.79 7.85 -9.95
N GLN A 7 -0.26 7.26 -9.37
CA GLN A 7 -0.61 5.87 -9.64
C GLN A 7 -2.13 5.71 -9.71
N GLN A 8 -2.62 4.87 -10.63
CA GLN A 8 -4.03 4.52 -10.62
C GLN A 8 -4.33 3.58 -9.45
N ARG A 9 -5.47 3.85 -8.82
CA ARG A 9 -5.99 3.12 -7.66
C ARG A 9 -7.48 2.92 -7.80
N ILE A 10 -8.00 1.89 -7.16
CA ILE A 10 -9.43 1.65 -7.08
C ILE A 10 -9.97 2.27 -5.80
N GLY A 11 -11.01 3.09 -5.95
CA GLY A 11 -11.71 3.75 -4.86
C GLY A 11 -13.07 3.12 -4.58
N GLN A 12 -13.94 3.90 -3.92
CA GLN A 12 -15.29 3.48 -3.58
C GLN A 12 -16.07 3.06 -4.83
N PHE A 13 -16.85 1.99 -4.72
CA PHE A 13 -17.66 1.39 -5.78
C PHE A 13 -16.87 1.01 -7.03
N GLY A 14 -15.57 0.72 -6.88
CA GLY A 14 -14.71 0.34 -7.99
C GLY A 14 -14.25 1.51 -8.85
N GLN A 15 -14.56 2.76 -8.47
CA GLN A 15 -14.21 3.93 -9.27
C GLN A 15 -12.70 4.18 -9.25
N PRO A 16 -12.02 4.19 -10.41
CA PRO A 16 -10.60 4.45 -10.46
C PRO A 16 -10.31 5.92 -10.17
N PHE A 17 -9.20 6.19 -9.48
CA PHE A 17 -8.73 7.55 -9.23
C PHE A 17 -7.20 7.64 -9.25
N THR A 18 -6.69 8.85 -9.48
CA THR A 18 -5.25 9.11 -9.47
C THR A 18 -4.77 9.36 -8.05
N PHE A 19 -3.96 8.45 -7.53
CA PHE A 19 -3.33 8.53 -6.21
C PHE A 19 -2.01 9.29 -6.27
N PHE A 20 -1.84 10.27 -5.38
CA PHE A 20 -0.63 11.10 -5.31
C PHE A 20 0.22 10.73 -4.10
N LYS A 21 1.55 10.65 -4.28
CA LYS A 21 2.52 10.60 -3.18
C LYS A 21 3.82 11.26 -3.60
N PHE A 22 4.68 11.60 -2.64
CA PHE A 22 6.04 11.94 -2.99
C PHE A 22 6.78 10.69 -3.46
N ARG A 23 7.59 10.87 -4.50
CA ARG A 23 8.45 9.83 -5.01
C ARG A 23 9.54 9.51 -3.99
N SER A 24 9.53 8.28 -3.51
CA SER A 24 10.51 7.74 -2.56
C SER A 24 11.38 6.63 -3.18
N MET A 25 11.23 6.38 -4.48
CA MET A 25 12.01 5.41 -5.25
C MET A 25 12.59 6.06 -6.50
N GLU A 26 13.65 5.47 -7.05
CA GLU A 26 14.20 5.88 -8.36
C GLU A 26 13.14 5.82 -9.47
N ASP A 27 13.37 6.59 -10.52
CA ASP A 27 12.44 6.64 -11.65
C ASP A 27 12.74 5.53 -12.65
N GLY A 28 11.70 4.96 -13.27
CA GLY A 28 11.86 3.83 -14.20
C GLY A 28 12.12 2.48 -13.53
N CYS A 29 11.89 2.36 -12.22
CA CYS A 29 11.92 1.06 -11.56
C CYS A 29 10.77 0.17 -12.00
N ASP A 30 11.07 -1.12 -12.16
CA ASP A 30 10.08 -2.14 -12.51
C ASP A 30 9.17 -2.48 -11.32
N ASP A 31 7.86 -2.46 -11.55
CA ASP A 31 6.82 -2.81 -10.58
C ASP A 31 6.64 -4.33 -10.40
N LEU A 32 7.24 -5.17 -11.27
CA LEU A 32 7.18 -6.64 -11.21
C LEU A 32 7.56 -7.22 -9.85
N ILE A 33 8.55 -6.62 -9.17
CA ILE A 33 8.95 -7.04 -7.83
C ILE A 33 7.79 -6.86 -6.84
N HIS A 34 7.09 -5.73 -6.93
CA HIS A 34 5.95 -5.43 -6.06
C HIS A 34 4.74 -6.31 -6.39
N GLN A 35 4.45 -6.51 -7.69
CA GLN A 35 3.37 -7.38 -8.13
C GLN A 35 3.55 -8.82 -7.61
N ARG A 36 4.72 -9.42 -7.83
CA ARG A 36 5.03 -10.78 -7.33
C ARG A 36 4.95 -10.88 -5.81
N TYR A 37 5.39 -9.84 -5.10
CA TYR A 37 5.30 -9.80 -3.64
C TYR A 37 3.84 -9.81 -3.16
N VAL A 38 2.98 -8.99 -3.77
CA VAL A 38 1.57 -8.89 -3.39
C VAL A 38 0.79 -10.16 -3.75
N GLU A 39 1.05 -10.76 -4.91
CA GLU A 39 0.46 -12.06 -5.29
C GLU A 39 0.77 -13.14 -4.24
N LYS A 40 2.03 -13.26 -3.82
CA LYS A 40 2.43 -14.20 -2.76
C LYS A 40 1.79 -13.89 -1.42
N LEU A 41 1.59 -12.60 -1.11
CA LEU A 41 0.98 -12.15 0.13
C LEU A 41 -0.51 -12.50 0.18
N ILE A 42 -1.23 -12.28 -0.93
CA ILE A 42 -2.66 -12.59 -1.07
C ILE A 42 -2.90 -14.10 -1.06
N LYS A 43 -2.02 -14.89 -1.69
CA LYS A 43 -2.10 -16.36 -1.69
C LYS A 43 -1.73 -16.99 -0.34
N GLY A 44 -1.23 -16.21 0.62
CA GLY A 44 -0.73 -16.72 1.90
C GLY A 44 0.58 -17.51 1.78
N GLU A 45 1.23 -17.48 0.62
CA GLU A 45 2.48 -18.20 0.32
C GLU A 45 3.72 -17.46 0.82
N ASN A 46 3.60 -16.20 1.26
CA ASN A 46 4.64 -15.52 2.02
C ASN A 46 4.69 -16.10 3.45
N HIS A 47 5.29 -17.29 3.58
CA HIS A 47 6.02 -17.62 4.79
C HIS A 47 7.20 -16.66 4.88
N ALA A 48 7.39 -16.08 6.07
CA ALA A 48 8.45 -15.15 6.43
C ALA A 48 9.69 -15.28 5.53
N ALA A 49 10.04 -14.21 4.82
CA ALA A 49 11.41 -14.08 4.30
C ALA A 49 12.33 -13.90 5.53
N ASN A 50 12.77 -15.04 6.06
CA ASN A 50 13.81 -15.31 7.05
C ASN A 50 13.76 -14.58 8.41
N LEU A 51 13.39 -15.37 9.43
CA LEU A 51 14.11 -15.60 10.68
C LEU A 51 15.19 -14.57 11.06
N GLY A 52 14.77 -13.47 11.66
CA GLY A 52 15.52 -12.86 12.75
C GLY A 52 14.98 -13.44 14.06
N SER A 53 15.87 -13.84 14.96
CA SER A 53 15.59 -14.20 16.35
C SER A 53 14.44 -13.35 16.93
N ASP A 54 13.44 -14.03 17.50
CA ASP A 54 12.17 -13.53 18.04
C ASP A 54 10.97 -13.42 17.05
N ALA A 55 10.49 -14.61 16.68
CA ALA A 55 9.08 -15.01 16.69
C ALA A 55 7.98 -14.23 15.94
N HIS A 56 8.26 -13.29 15.03
CA HIS A 56 7.17 -12.64 14.26
C HIS A 56 7.48 -12.40 12.77
N PRO A 57 6.60 -12.84 11.84
CA PRO A 57 6.79 -12.66 10.39
C PRO A 57 6.70 -11.18 10.01
N VAL A 58 7.71 -10.70 9.28
CA VAL A 58 7.78 -9.33 8.75
C VAL A 58 7.27 -9.32 7.32
N TYR A 59 6.14 -8.65 7.08
CA TYR A 59 5.53 -8.50 5.75
C TYR A 59 6.00 -7.21 5.06
N LYS A 60 7.32 -7.09 4.85
CA LYS A 60 7.94 -6.00 4.08
C LYS A 60 9.11 -6.54 3.28
N ILE A 61 9.32 -5.99 2.08
CA ILE A 61 10.60 -6.08 1.38
C ILE A 61 11.63 -5.33 2.25
N GLN A 62 12.48 -6.05 2.98
CA GLN A 62 13.59 -5.44 3.71
C GLN A 62 14.63 -4.94 2.69
N SER A 63 15.01 -3.67 2.82
CA SER A 63 16.06 -3.01 2.01
C SER A 63 15.83 -3.09 0.51
N ASP A 64 14.71 -2.51 0.04
CA ASP A 64 14.46 -2.34 -1.39
C ASP A 64 15.51 -1.38 -2.00
N PRO A 65 16.39 -1.86 -2.91
CA PRO A 65 17.48 -1.07 -3.47
C PRO A 65 16.99 0.10 -4.31
N ARG A 66 15.70 0.10 -4.69
CA ARG A 66 15.06 1.19 -5.45
C ARG A 66 14.81 2.44 -4.60
N VAL A 67 14.94 2.35 -3.28
CA VAL A 67 14.61 3.44 -2.35
C VAL A 67 15.78 4.38 -2.15
N THR A 68 15.57 5.66 -2.47
CA THR A 68 16.59 6.69 -2.27
C THR A 68 16.77 7.02 -0.78
N ALA A 69 17.92 7.59 -0.40
CA ALA A 69 18.17 8.00 0.99
C ALA A 69 17.10 8.99 1.51
N VAL A 70 16.73 9.98 0.70
CA VAL A 70 15.62 10.91 0.98
C VAL A 70 14.29 10.17 1.05
N GLY A 71 14.04 9.23 0.13
CA GLY A 71 12.84 8.39 0.13
C GLY A 71 12.70 7.55 1.40
N ASN A 72 13.81 7.10 2.00
CA ASN A 72 13.81 6.39 3.27
C ASN A 72 13.33 7.29 4.43
N ILE A 73 13.76 8.56 4.46
CA ILE A 73 13.32 9.54 5.46
C ILE A 73 11.82 9.83 5.28
N LEU A 74 11.38 10.07 4.04
CA LEU A 74 9.97 10.33 3.74
C LEU A 74 9.06 9.19 4.21
N ARG A 75 9.44 7.93 3.96
CA ARG A 75 8.68 6.75 4.41
C ARG A 75 8.69 6.56 5.92
N LYS A 76 9.83 6.80 6.58
CA LYS A 76 9.95 6.68 8.05
C LYS A 76 9.04 7.69 8.74
N THR A 77 8.97 8.90 8.20
CA THR A 77 8.16 10.01 8.72
C THR A 77 6.73 10.04 8.18
N SER A 78 6.39 9.16 7.23
CA SER A 78 5.11 9.16 6.49
C SER A 78 4.81 10.46 5.74
N LEU A 79 5.83 11.28 5.50
CA LEU A 79 5.70 12.51 4.73
C LEU A 79 5.44 12.24 3.25
N ASP A 80 5.77 11.04 2.75
CA ASP A 80 5.46 10.66 1.36
C ASP A 80 3.96 10.64 1.07
N GLU A 81 3.11 10.51 2.08
CA GLU A 81 1.66 10.46 1.95
C GLU A 81 0.99 11.85 1.96
N LEU A 82 1.72 12.93 2.25
CA LEU A 82 1.15 14.29 2.28
C LEU A 82 0.39 14.71 1.00
N PRO A 83 0.84 14.36 -0.22
CA PRO A 83 0.07 14.69 -1.43
C PRO A 83 -1.32 14.03 -1.50
N GLN A 84 -1.58 12.97 -0.73
CA GLN A 84 -2.89 12.32 -0.67
C GLN A 84 -3.97 13.21 -0.05
N PHE A 85 -3.60 14.25 0.70
CA PHE A 85 -4.59 15.24 1.17
C PHE A 85 -5.34 15.90 0.01
N LEU A 86 -4.72 16.04 -1.16
CA LEU A 86 -5.40 16.52 -2.36
C LEU A 86 -6.51 15.56 -2.82
N ASN A 87 -6.31 14.25 -2.66
CA ASN A 87 -7.34 13.24 -2.95
C ASN A 87 -8.51 13.31 -1.98
N VAL A 88 -8.24 13.64 -0.71
CA VAL A 88 -9.27 13.84 0.30
C VAL A 88 -10.09 15.08 -0.01
N LEU A 89 -9.43 16.20 -0.31
CA LEU A 89 -10.09 17.44 -0.72
C LEU A 89 -10.89 17.26 -2.02
N GLY A 90 -10.37 16.45 -2.97
CA GLY A 90 -11.06 16.08 -4.19
C GLY A 90 -12.19 15.05 -4.02
N GLY A 91 -12.44 14.57 -2.80
CA GLY A 91 -13.55 13.67 -2.47
C GLY A 91 -13.36 12.19 -2.84
N ALA A 92 -12.24 11.84 -3.49
CA ALA A 92 -11.90 10.47 -3.87
C ALA A 92 -11.41 9.62 -2.69
N MET A 93 -10.87 10.26 -1.65
CA MET A 93 -10.39 9.61 -0.42
C MET A 93 -11.02 10.25 0.83
N SER A 94 -10.87 9.57 1.96
CA SER A 94 -11.15 10.03 3.33
C SER A 94 -9.85 10.13 4.11
N LEU A 95 -9.85 10.79 5.26
CA LEU A 95 -8.71 10.74 6.20
C LEU A 95 -8.54 9.33 6.75
N VAL A 96 -9.65 8.69 7.14
CA VAL A 96 -9.67 7.34 7.73
C VAL A 96 -10.47 6.40 6.81
N GLY A 97 -9.88 5.25 6.48
CA GLY A 97 -10.47 4.24 5.60
C GLY A 97 -9.46 3.14 5.21
N PRO A 98 -9.91 2.11 4.47
CA PRO A 98 -9.03 1.06 3.97
C PRO A 98 -8.02 1.61 2.96
N ARG A 99 -6.87 0.94 2.82
CA ARG A 99 -5.87 1.32 1.82
C ARG A 99 -6.44 1.10 0.41
N PRO A 100 -6.36 2.09 -0.49
CA PRO A 100 -6.81 1.90 -1.86
C PRO A 100 -5.90 0.89 -2.58
N PRO A 101 -6.46 -0.19 -3.17
CA PRO A 101 -5.69 -1.21 -3.86
C PRO A 101 -5.30 -0.77 -5.27
N ILE A 102 -4.26 -1.42 -5.79
CA ILE A 102 -3.83 -1.25 -7.19
C ILE A 102 -4.73 -2.13 -8.07
N PRO A 103 -5.06 -1.72 -9.31
CA PRO A 103 -5.98 -2.51 -10.16
C PRO A 103 -5.64 -4.00 -10.25
N TYR A 104 -4.37 -4.36 -10.43
CA TYR A 104 -3.96 -5.77 -10.51
C TYR A 104 -4.05 -6.52 -9.17
N GLU A 105 -4.09 -5.84 -8.02
CA GLU A 105 -4.29 -6.49 -6.71
C GLU A 105 -5.74 -6.94 -6.56
N VAL A 106 -6.68 -6.11 -7.05
CA VAL A 106 -8.12 -6.38 -7.02
C VAL A 106 -8.47 -7.68 -7.76
N GLU A 107 -7.73 -8.01 -8.84
CA GLU A 107 -7.90 -9.26 -9.57
C GLU A 107 -7.63 -10.51 -8.72
N ASN A 108 -6.81 -10.37 -7.67
CA ASN A 108 -6.45 -11.46 -6.77
C ASN A 108 -7.32 -11.48 -5.49
N TYR A 109 -8.24 -10.53 -5.31
CA TYR A 109 -9.02 -10.39 -4.09
C TYR A 109 -10.20 -11.37 -4.03
N LYS A 110 -10.46 -11.92 -2.83
CA LYS A 110 -11.68 -12.67 -2.54
C LYS A 110 -12.88 -11.73 -2.49
N ASN A 111 -14.08 -12.24 -2.76
CA ASN A 111 -15.33 -11.45 -2.73
C ASN A 111 -15.52 -10.65 -1.43
N TRP A 112 -15.13 -11.20 -0.28
CA TRP A 112 -15.25 -10.50 1.00
C TRP A 112 -14.24 -9.35 1.17
N HIS A 113 -13.04 -9.44 0.56
CA HIS A 113 -12.07 -8.34 0.49
C HIS A 113 -12.64 -7.19 -0.34
N LEU A 114 -13.19 -7.51 -1.51
CA LEU A 114 -13.77 -6.54 -2.45
C LEU A 114 -14.91 -5.79 -1.79
N ARG A 115 -15.82 -6.51 -1.13
CA ARG A 115 -16.95 -5.90 -0.44
C ARG A 115 -16.51 -4.79 0.51
N ARG A 116 -15.54 -5.07 1.38
CA ARG A 116 -15.08 -4.11 2.38
C ARG A 116 -14.31 -2.93 1.80
N ILE A 117 -13.45 -3.18 0.82
CA ILE A 117 -12.60 -2.12 0.23
C ILE A 117 -13.41 -1.21 -0.70
N LEU A 118 -14.43 -1.75 -1.38
CA LEU A 118 -15.20 -1.00 -2.36
C LEU A 118 -16.45 -0.33 -1.76
N GLU A 119 -17.00 -0.81 -0.65
CA GLU A 119 -18.20 -0.20 -0.05
C GLU A 119 -17.91 1.16 0.63
N VAL A 120 -16.68 1.39 1.09
CA VAL A 120 -16.30 2.62 1.81
C VAL A 120 -15.25 3.43 1.06
N LYS A 121 -15.13 4.72 1.38
CA LYS A 121 -14.07 5.56 0.82
C LYS A 121 -12.69 5.11 1.33
N PRO A 122 -11.69 4.96 0.44
CA PRO A 122 -10.33 4.66 0.87
C PRO A 122 -9.75 5.78 1.73
N GLY A 123 -8.85 5.42 2.65
CA GLY A 123 -8.25 6.33 3.62
C GLY A 123 -6.77 6.64 3.36
N ILE A 124 -6.32 7.80 3.82
CA ILE A 124 -4.87 8.05 4.02
C ILE A 124 -4.37 7.12 5.13
N THR A 125 -5.10 7.06 6.24
CA THR A 125 -4.84 6.15 7.36
C THR A 125 -5.97 5.16 7.62
N GLY A 126 -5.67 4.06 8.31
CA GLY A 126 -6.62 2.99 8.59
C GLY A 126 -6.08 2.01 9.63
N LEU A 127 -6.91 1.02 9.98
CA LEU A 127 -6.61 0.04 11.03
C LEU A 127 -5.25 -0.66 10.79
N TRP A 128 -4.93 -1.01 9.55
CA TRP A 128 -3.63 -1.62 9.19
C TRP A 128 -2.41 -0.73 9.51
N GLN A 129 -2.53 0.61 9.38
CA GLN A 129 -1.45 1.53 9.72
C GLN A 129 -1.21 1.63 11.23
N ILE A 130 -2.28 1.44 12.02
CA ILE A 130 -2.27 1.50 13.49
C ILE A 130 -1.81 0.15 14.08
N TYR A 131 -2.32 -0.97 13.56
CA TYR A 131 -2.08 -2.31 14.11
C TYR A 131 -0.76 -2.94 13.71
N GLY A 132 -0.09 -2.46 12.68
CA GLY A 132 1.30 -2.83 12.48
C GLY A 132 1.78 -2.60 11.07
N ARG A 133 2.57 -1.53 10.89
CA ARG A 133 3.31 -1.21 9.66
C ARG A 133 4.16 -2.37 9.10
N SER A 134 4.28 -3.53 9.77
CA SER A 134 5.04 -4.69 9.27
C SER A 134 4.60 -6.05 9.87
N ARG A 135 3.49 -6.10 10.64
CA ARG A 135 3.18 -7.24 11.55
C ARG A 135 1.81 -7.89 11.35
N THR A 136 1.08 -7.48 10.32
CA THR A 136 -0.31 -7.90 10.08
C THR A 136 -0.39 -8.78 8.84
N THR A 137 -1.22 -9.82 8.89
CA THR A 137 -1.52 -10.66 7.72
C THR A 137 -2.25 -9.86 6.64
N PHE A 138 -2.34 -10.39 5.42
CA PHE A 138 -3.12 -9.75 4.35
C PHE A 138 -4.57 -9.50 4.78
N ASP A 139 -5.19 -10.50 5.38
CA ASP A 139 -6.57 -10.42 5.86
C ASP A 139 -6.73 -9.32 6.94
N ASP A 140 -5.74 -9.13 7.80
CA ASP A 140 -5.74 -8.04 8.80
C ASP A 140 -5.49 -6.65 8.17
N MET A 141 -4.81 -6.58 7.03
CA MET A 141 -4.66 -5.32 6.29
C MET A 141 -5.94 -4.88 5.59
N VAL A 142 -6.77 -5.84 5.18
CA VAL A 142 -8.05 -5.61 4.50
C VAL A 142 -9.23 -5.49 5.48
N ARG A 143 -9.02 -5.89 6.74
CA ARG A 143 -9.97 -5.78 7.85
C ARG A 143 -10.12 -4.37 8.44
#